data_AF-A0A829WC20-F1
#
_entry.id   AF-A0A829WC20-F1
#
_cell.length_a   1.000
_cell.length_b   1.000
_cell.length_c   1.000
_cell.angle_alpha   90.00
_cell.angle_beta   90.00
_cell.angle_gamma   90.00
#
_symmetry.space_group_name_H-M   'P 1'
#
loop_
_entity.id
_entity.type
_entity.pdbx_description
1 polymer ?
#
loop_
_entity_poly.entity_id
_entity_poly.type
_entity_poly.pdbx_seq_one_letter_code
_entity_poly.pdbx_strand_id
1 'polypeptide(L)'
;MNELSMDRYDFYHWMQRELESDLKQFYKRIHSIKVLNDKFYIWFLSNGDCVSIPLNIMRSIYVNGKSTENLVALIDTKYVARIKN
;
A
#
# COMPACT_ATOMS: atom_id res chain seq x y z
N MET A 1 0.87 30.63 1.46
CA MET A 1 1.08 29.25 0.96
C MET A 1 0.03 28.38 1.64
N ASN A 2 -0.87 27.79 0.88
CA ASN A 2 -1.93 26.93 1.42
C ASN A 2 -1.36 25.52 1.66
N GLU A 3 -1.27 25.10 2.92
CA GLU A 3 -0.91 23.74 3.36
C GLU A 3 -1.91 22.65 2.94
N LEU A 4 -2.96 23.00 2.17
CA LEU A 4 -4.06 22.10 1.79
C LEU A 4 -3.92 21.49 0.40
N SER A 5 -2.95 21.92 -0.41
CA SER A 5 -2.55 21.23 -1.64
C SER A 5 -1.32 20.38 -1.39
N MET A 6 -1.35 19.53 -0.35
CA MET A 6 -0.43 18.41 -0.29
C MET A 6 -0.65 17.63 -1.59
N ASP A 7 0.41 17.52 -2.38
CA ASP A 7 0.32 17.20 -3.79
C ASP A 7 -0.26 15.79 -3.96
N ARG A 8 -1.58 15.71 -4.19
CA ARG A 8 -2.27 14.42 -4.36
C ARG A 8 -1.58 13.64 -5.48
N TYR A 9 -1.09 14.35 -6.49
CA TYR A 9 -0.34 13.78 -7.58
C TYR A 9 0.95 13.12 -7.07
N ASP A 10 1.77 13.81 -6.30
CA ASP A 10 3.00 13.22 -5.73
C ASP A 10 2.72 12.06 -4.77
N PHE A 11 1.64 12.12 -3.98
CA PHE A 11 1.23 11.02 -3.13
C PHE A 11 0.85 9.79 -3.96
N TYR A 12 -0.03 9.95 -4.96
CA TYR A 12 -0.46 8.85 -5.81
C TYR A 12 0.70 8.30 -6.65
N HIS A 13 1.58 9.16 -7.16
CA HIS A 13 2.77 8.74 -7.92
C HIS A 13 3.79 8.02 -7.06
N TRP A 14 4.12 8.55 -5.88
CA TRP A 14 5.01 7.88 -4.94
C TRP A 14 4.42 6.53 -4.54
N MET A 15 3.14 6.51 -4.16
CA MET A 15 2.45 5.31 -3.78
C MET A 15 2.53 4.29 -4.93
N GLN A 16 2.07 4.62 -6.13
CA GLN A 16 2.13 3.70 -7.27
C GLN A 16 3.55 3.17 -7.54
N ARG A 17 4.56 4.05 -7.49
CA ARG A 17 5.96 3.69 -7.73
C ARG A 17 6.52 2.72 -6.68
N GLU A 18 6.44 3.06 -5.39
CA GLU A 18 6.99 2.22 -4.31
C GLU A 18 6.28 0.87 -4.24
N LEU A 19 4.98 0.86 -4.52
CA LEU A 19 4.18 -0.35 -4.49
C LEU A 19 4.43 -1.25 -5.71
N GLU A 20 4.65 -0.68 -6.89
CA GLU A 20 4.97 -1.50 -8.07
C GLU A 20 6.41 -2.00 -8.06
N SER A 21 7.35 -1.23 -7.51
CA SER A 21 8.77 -1.59 -7.44
C SER A 21 9.07 -2.45 -6.22
N ASP A 22 8.95 -1.86 -5.03
CA ASP A 22 9.55 -2.42 -3.82
C ASP A 22 8.68 -3.53 -3.27
N LEU A 23 7.36 -3.34 -3.23
CA LEU A 23 6.48 -4.44 -2.80
C LEU A 23 6.56 -5.65 -3.71
N LYS A 24 6.72 -5.50 -5.03
CA LYS A 24 6.89 -6.68 -5.90
C LYS A 24 8.21 -7.41 -5.64
N GLN A 25 9.26 -6.68 -5.21
CA GLN A 25 10.51 -7.31 -4.79
C GLN A 25 10.35 -8.07 -3.47
N PHE A 26 9.75 -7.45 -2.45
CA PHE A 26 9.50 -8.09 -1.15
C PHE A 26 8.49 -9.25 -1.27
N TYR A 27 7.47 -9.06 -2.09
CA TYR A 27 6.39 -10.00 -2.31
C TYR A 27 6.35 -10.43 -3.78
N LYS A 28 7.22 -11.39 -4.12
CA LYS A 28 7.23 -12.09 -5.44
C LYS A 28 5.89 -12.71 -5.84
N ARG A 29 4.91 -12.70 -4.94
CA ARG A 29 3.57 -13.25 -5.11
C ARG A 29 2.52 -12.17 -5.35
N ILE A 30 2.83 -10.89 -5.48
CA ILE A 30 1.81 -9.88 -5.82
C ILE A 30 1.43 -10.00 -7.30
N HIS A 31 0.14 -10.19 -7.55
CA HIS A 31 -0.44 -10.23 -8.89
C HIS A 31 -0.80 -8.83 -9.39
N SER A 32 -1.51 -8.07 -8.56
CA SER A 32 -2.07 -6.78 -8.95
C SER A 32 -2.20 -5.87 -7.74
N ILE A 33 -2.18 -4.57 -8.03
CA ILE A 33 -2.29 -3.50 -7.06
C ILE A 33 -3.24 -2.46 -7.65
N LYS A 34 -4.27 -2.03 -6.89
CA LYS A 34 -5.21 -0.99 -7.33
C LYS A 34 -5.69 -0.12 -6.18
N VAL A 35 -6.11 1.10 -6.52
CA VAL A 35 -6.82 2.00 -5.61
C VAL A 35 -8.28 2.07 -6.02
N LEU A 36 -9.19 1.73 -5.12
CA LEU A 36 -10.63 1.73 -5.33
C LEU A 36 -11.33 2.16 -4.05
N ASN A 37 -12.35 3.03 -4.13
CA ASN A 37 -13.19 3.43 -2.99
C ASN A 37 -12.39 3.84 -1.74
N ASP A 38 -11.43 4.76 -1.91
CA ASP A 38 -10.52 5.23 -0.85
C ASP A 38 -9.72 4.14 -0.13
N LYS A 39 -9.54 3.00 -0.78
CA LYS A 39 -8.76 1.88 -0.28
C LYS A 39 -7.75 1.44 -1.32
N PHE A 40 -6.59 1.09 -0.79
CA PHE A 40 -5.50 0.47 -1.48
C PHE A 40 -5.64 -1.04 -1.40
N TYR A 41 -5.68 -1.74 -2.53
CA TYR A 41 -5.84 -3.18 -2.62
C TYR A 41 -4.60 -3.84 -3.22
N ILE A 42 -4.18 -4.94 -2.59
CA ILE A 42 -3.06 -5.78 -3.02
C ILE A 42 -3.60 -7.19 -3.20
N TRP A 43 -3.54 -7.72 -4.43
CA TRP A 43 -3.93 -9.09 -4.74
C TRP A 43 -2.70 -9.98 -4.85
N PHE A 44 -2.76 -11.14 -4.22
CA PHE A 44 -1.68 -12.12 -4.24
C PHE A 44 -2.00 -13.30 -5.18
N LEU A 45 -1.01 -13.72 -5.96
CA LEU A 45 -1.03 -14.81 -6.94
C LEU A 45 -1.43 -16.15 -6.33
N SER A 46 -1.07 -16.41 -5.07
CA SER A 46 -1.14 -17.75 -4.52
C SER A 46 -2.55 -18.23 -4.19
N ASN A 47 -3.52 -17.32 -4.01
CA ASN A 47 -4.83 -17.67 -3.43
C ASN A 47 -6.02 -16.87 -4.01
N GLY A 48 -5.78 -15.87 -4.87
CA GLY A 48 -6.81 -14.88 -5.23
C GLY A 48 -7.21 -13.96 -4.06
N ASP A 49 -6.51 -14.06 -2.93
CA ASP A 49 -6.77 -13.26 -1.74
C ASP A 49 -6.24 -11.83 -1.91
N CYS A 50 -6.86 -10.89 -1.20
CA CYS A 50 -6.44 -9.50 -1.22
C CYS A 50 -6.37 -8.87 0.16
N VAL A 51 -5.35 -8.02 0.35
CA VAL A 51 -5.27 -7.13 1.50
C VAL A 51 -5.77 -5.75 1.07
N SER A 52 -6.59 -5.12 1.92
CA SER A 52 -7.00 -3.73 1.73
C SER A 52 -6.50 -2.82 2.86
N ILE A 53 -5.99 -1.65 2.47
CA ILE A 53 -5.44 -0.64 3.36
C ILE A 53 -6.14 0.70 3.05
N PRO A 54 -6.78 1.35 4.02
CA PRO A 54 -7.35 2.68 3.83
C PRO A 54 -6.32 3.73 3.34
N LEU A 55 -6.70 4.57 2.38
CA LEU A 55 -5.80 5.59 1.83
C LEU A 55 -5.32 6.63 2.85
N ASN A 56 -6.09 6.89 3.91
CA ASN A 56 -5.64 7.77 5.00
C ASN A 56 -4.45 7.17 5.76
N ILE A 57 -4.39 5.85 5.93
CA ILE A 57 -3.24 5.15 6.54
C ILE A 57 -2.05 5.23 5.58
N MET A 58 -2.26 4.97 4.28
CA MET A 58 -1.22 5.14 3.27
C MET A 58 -0.67 6.57 3.24
N ARG A 59 -1.55 7.56 3.34
CA ARG A 59 -1.17 8.98 3.45
C ARG A 59 -0.35 9.25 4.71
N SER A 60 -0.73 8.66 5.85
CA SER A 60 0.05 8.78 7.08
C SER A 60 1.48 8.25 6.90
N ILE A 61 1.66 7.12 6.21
CA ILE A 61 2.99 6.56 5.92
C ILE A 61 3.78 7.50 5.01
N TYR A 62 3.13 8.07 4.00
CA TYR A 62 3.75 9.03 3.08
C TYR A 62 4.24 10.29 3.81
N VAL A 63 3.40 10.92 4.63
CA VAL A 63 3.79 12.15 5.36
C VAL A 63 4.82 11.87 6.45
N ASN A 64 4.81 10.68 7.04
CA ASN A 64 5.76 10.26 8.06
C ASN A 64 7.06 9.71 7.46
N GLY A 65 7.55 10.31 6.36
CA GLY A 65 8.86 10.01 5.80
C GLY A 65 8.88 8.85 4.79
N LYS A 66 7.73 8.47 4.21
CA LYS A 66 7.69 7.52 3.08
C LYS A 66 8.31 6.15 3.41
N SER A 67 8.10 5.66 4.63
CA SER A 67 8.73 4.41 5.09
C SER A 67 8.11 3.17 4.44
N THR A 68 8.82 2.59 3.46
CA THR A 68 8.47 1.33 2.82
C THR A 68 8.47 0.16 3.82
N GLU A 69 9.34 0.18 4.83
CA GLU A 69 9.36 -0.84 5.90
C GLU A 69 8.06 -0.85 6.70
N ASN A 70 7.55 0.31 7.10
CA ASN A 70 6.26 0.41 7.81
C ASN A 70 5.10 -0.11 6.96
N LEU A 71 5.17 0.12 5.65
CA LEU A 71 4.19 -0.36 4.70
C LEU A 71 4.22 -1.88 4.55
N VAL A 72 5.41 -2.47 4.39
CA VAL A 72 5.62 -3.93 4.36
C VAL A 72 5.11 -4.56 5.65
N ALA A 73 5.49 -4.04 6.82
CA ALA A 73 5.04 -4.55 8.11
C ALA A 73 3.50 -4.51 8.28
N LEU A 74 2.85 -3.45 7.77
CA LEU A 74 1.39 -3.34 7.78
C LEU A 74 0.73 -4.39 6.88
N ILE A 75 1.30 -4.63 5.70
CA ILE A 75 0.81 -5.64 4.76
C ILE A 75 0.97 -7.03 5.36
N ASP A 76 2.14 -7.36 5.91
CA ASP A 76 2.41 -8.62 6.59
C ASP A 76 1.44 -8.88 7.73
N THR A 77 1.22 -7.87 8.58
CA THR A 77 0.29 -7.99 9.72
C THR A 77 -1.12 -8.31 9.24
N LYS A 78 -1.62 -7.61 8.20
CA LYS A 78 -2.95 -7.86 7.63
C LYS A 78 -3.05 -9.20 6.91
N TYR A 79 -1.98 -9.62 6.23
CA TYR A 79 -1.93 -10.89 5.51
C TYR A 79 -1.90 -12.08 6.47
N VAL A 80 -1.04 -12.04 7.51
CA VAL A 80 -0.98 -13.06 8.56
C VAL A 80 -2.29 -13.15 9.34
N ALA A 81 -2.92 -12.01 9.65
CA ALA A 81 -4.22 -12.00 10.32
C ALA A 81 -5.34 -12.65 9.48
N ARG A 82 -5.23 -12.65 8.14
CA ARG A 82 -6.18 -13.35 7.26
C ARG A 82 -5.94 -14.86 7.20
N ILE A 83 -4.68 -15.31 7.19
CA ILE A 83 -4.36 -16.76 7.11
C ILE A 83 -4.67 -17.50 8.41
N LYS A 84 -4.60 -16.81 9.56
CA LYS A 84 -4.88 -17.42 10.87
C LYS A 84 -6.38 -17.50 11.22
N ASN A 85 -7.26 -16.89 10.42
CA ASN A 85 -8.72 -16.98 10.54
C ASN A 85 -9.28 -17.97 9.53
#